data_AF-A0A957MEA6-F1
#
_entry.id   AF-A0A957MEA6-F1
#
_cell.length_a   1.000
_cell.length_b   1.000
_cell.length_c   1.000
_cell.angle_alpha   90.00
_cell.angle_beta   90.00
_cell.angle_gamma   90.00
#
_symmetry.space_group_name_H-M   'P 1'
#
loop_
_entity.id
_entity.type
_entity.pdbx_description
1 polymer ?
#
loop_
_entity_poly.entity_id
_entity_poly.type
_entity_poly.pdbx_seq_one_letter_code
_entity_poly.pdbx_strand_id
1 'polypeptide(L)'
;RIVGVRTNLALHKQIIQAPAFVAGTYDTSFMARFRFDVGANTSEEVCHDLAAITAVTYLLRRRVGSTVVPERMKTGWHRSARR
;
A
#
# COMPACT_ATOMS: atom_id res chain seq x y z
N ARG A 1 -2.34 3.13 10.72
CA ARG A 1 -2.36 2.01 11.69
C ARG A 1 -3.41 1.01 11.25
N ILE A 2 -3.01 -0.20 10.84
CA ILE A 2 -3.94 -1.32 10.58
C ILE A 2 -4.01 -2.14 11.86
N VAL A 3 -5.21 -2.46 12.31
CA VAL A 3 -5.48 -3.20 13.56
C VAL A 3 -6.56 -4.24 13.30
N GLY A 4 -6.48 -5.40 13.96
CA GLY A 4 -7.47 -6.48 13.85
C GLY A 4 -7.22 -7.53 12.76
N VAL A 5 -6.30 -7.29 11.82
CA VAL A 5 -5.95 -8.25 10.77
C VAL A 5 -4.43 -8.36 10.65
N ARG A 6 -3.89 -9.58 10.56
CA ARG A 6 -2.47 -9.79 10.23
C ARG A 6 -2.22 -9.34 8.80
N THR A 7 -1.24 -8.46 8.61
CA THR A 7 -0.86 -7.95 7.29
C THR A 7 0.62 -8.20 7.02
N ASN A 8 0.99 -8.20 5.75
CA ASN A 8 2.37 -8.41 5.32
C ASN A 8 3.19 -7.10 5.37
N LEU A 9 2.69 -6.06 6.04
CA LEU A 9 3.30 -4.73 6.04
C LEU A 9 4.70 -4.74 6.67
N ALA A 10 4.87 -5.51 7.74
CA ALA A 10 6.15 -5.73 8.43
C ALA A 10 7.19 -6.39 7.52
N LEU A 11 6.76 -7.32 6.66
CA LEU A 11 7.62 -7.96 5.67
C LEU A 11 8.09 -6.94 4.61
N HIS A 12 7.16 -6.16 4.06
CA HIS A 12 7.48 -5.18 3.02
C HIS A 12 8.45 -4.10 3.52
N LYS A 13 8.36 -3.68 4.79
CA LYS A 13 9.33 -2.76 5.40
C LYS A 13 10.75 -3.27 5.38
N GLN A 14 10.95 -4.54 5.75
CA GLN A 14 12.30 -5.09 5.80
C GLN A 14 12.85 -5.33 4.41
N ILE A 15 11.98 -5.65 3.45
CA ILE A 15 12.38 -5.76 2.04
C ILE A 15 12.91 -4.42 1.51
N ILE A 16 12.18 -3.31 1.73
CA ILE A 16 12.63 -2.00 1.23
C ILE A 16 13.92 -1.49 1.87
N GLN A 17 14.27 -2.02 3.04
CA GLN A 17 15.52 -1.71 3.75
C GLN A 17 16.65 -2.70 3.43
N ALA A 18 16.37 -3.78 2.70
CA ALA A 18 17.37 -4.79 2.39
C ALA A 18 18.45 -4.23 1.46
N PRO A 19 19.75 -4.43 1.73
CA PRO A 19 20.82 -3.85 0.91
C PRO A 19 20.72 -4.19 -0.57
N ALA A 20 20.40 -5.44 -0.92
CA ALA A 20 20.22 -5.88 -2.30
C ALA A 20 18.99 -5.24 -2.97
N PHE A 21 17.93 -4.95 -2.21
CA PHE A 21 16.76 -4.26 -2.72
C PHE A 21 17.06 -2.78 -2.98
N VAL A 22 17.71 -2.11 -2.03
CA VAL A 22 18.13 -0.70 -2.14
C VAL A 22 19.12 -0.49 -3.28
N ALA A 23 20.06 -1.41 -3.48
CA ALA A 23 21.03 -1.38 -4.56
C ALA A 23 20.43 -1.74 -5.94
N GLY A 24 19.15 -2.15 -6.01
CA GLY A 24 18.52 -2.60 -7.25
C GLY A 24 19.03 -3.95 -7.77
N THR A 25 19.79 -4.69 -6.95
CA THR A 25 20.43 -5.96 -7.31
C THR A 25 19.64 -7.14 -6.77
N TYR A 26 18.43 -7.34 -7.29
CA TYR A 26 17.53 -8.42 -6.88
C TYR A 26 16.84 -9.08 -8.08
N ASP A 27 16.45 -10.33 -7.89
CA ASP A 27 15.76 -11.17 -8.87
C ASP A 27 14.60 -11.91 -8.18
N THR A 28 13.93 -12.82 -8.90
CA THR A 28 12.84 -13.63 -8.34
C THR A 28 13.30 -14.59 -7.22
N SER A 29 14.59 -14.92 -7.14
CA SER A 29 15.19 -15.73 -6.07
C SER A 29 15.54 -14.93 -4.82
N PHE A 30 15.41 -13.59 -4.85
CA PHE A 30 15.63 -12.71 -3.71
C PHE A 30 14.81 -13.14 -2.48
N MET A 31 13.53 -13.48 -2.68
CA MET A 31 12.64 -13.93 -1.60
C MET A 31 13.07 -15.27 -0.97
N ALA A 32 13.74 -16.15 -1.70
CA ALA A 32 14.26 -17.40 -1.15
C ALA A 32 15.46 -17.19 -0.23
N ARG A 33 16.22 -16.10 -0.44
CA ARG A 33 17.43 -15.75 0.34
C ARG A 33 17.12 -14.75 1.46
N PHE A 34 16.03 -14.00 1.33
CA PHE A 34 15.62 -12.99 2.27
C PHE A 34 15.22 -13.62 3.62
N ARG A 35 15.87 -13.18 4.70
CA ARG A 35 15.54 -13.62 6.06
C ARG A 35 14.68 -12.56 6.73
N PHE A 36 13.42 -12.91 6.96
CA PHE A 36 12.50 -12.06 7.70
C PHE A 36 12.82 -12.10 9.19
N ASP A 37 13.16 -10.95 9.75
CA ASP A 37 13.40 -10.80 11.18
C ASP A 37 12.12 -10.33 11.89
N VAL A 38 11.48 -11.23 12.60
CA VAL A 38 10.24 -10.89 13.33
C VAL A 38 10.52 -9.88 14.45
N GLY A 39 11.71 -9.90 15.06
CA GLY A 39 12.08 -9.07 16.21
C GLY A 39 12.33 -7.60 15.86
N ALA A 40 13.01 -7.35 14.73
CA ALA A 40 13.36 -6.00 14.28
C ALA A 40 12.14 -5.09 13.97
N ASN A 41 10.95 -5.68 13.74
CA ASN A 41 9.72 -4.93 13.48
C ASN A 41 8.99 -4.43 14.75
N THR A 42 9.54 -4.71 15.94
CA THR A 42 8.94 -4.34 17.22
C THR A 42 9.49 -3.04 17.79
N SER A 43 10.48 -2.41 17.15
CA SER A 43 11.02 -1.12 17.59
C SER A 43 9.96 -0.01 17.46
N GLU A 44 9.84 0.79 18.51
CA GLU A 44 8.86 1.88 18.64
C GLU A 44 9.04 2.94 17.54
N GLU A 45 10.27 3.18 17.09
CA GLU A 45 10.63 4.09 15.99
C GLU A 45 10.05 3.62 14.64
N VAL A 46 10.11 2.32 14.38
CA VAL A 46 9.59 1.70 13.13
C VAL A 46 8.06 1.79 13.07
N CYS A 47 7.41 1.79 14.23
CA CYS A 47 5.98 2.03 14.38
C CYS A 47 5.61 3.50 14.14
N HIS A 48 6.43 4.44 14.58
CA HIS A 48 6.20 5.87 14.40
C HIS A 48 6.24 6.27 12.91
N ASP A 49 7.26 5.82 12.17
CA ASP A 49 7.38 6.10 10.74
C ASP A 49 6.25 5.48 9.91
N LEU A 50 5.74 4.31 10.34
CA LEU A 50 4.54 3.74 9.73
C LEU A 50 3.31 4.60 9.92
N ALA A 51 3.14 5.14 11.12
CA ALA A 51 2.00 5.98 11.42
C ALA A 51 2.02 7.21 10.50
N ALA A 52 3.19 7.83 10.33
CA ALA A 52 3.40 8.95 9.42
C ALA A 52 3.10 8.58 7.95
N ILE A 53 3.73 7.53 7.41
CA ILE A 53 3.52 7.09 6.01
C ILE A 53 2.05 6.70 5.77
N THR A 54 1.42 6.00 6.72
CA THR A 54 0.00 5.61 6.59
C THR A 54 -0.91 6.84 6.59
N ALA A 55 -0.63 7.82 7.46
CA ALA A 55 -1.41 9.06 7.53
C ALA A 55 -1.32 9.84 6.22
N VAL A 56 -0.11 9.99 5.67
CA VAL A 56 0.11 10.64 4.36
C VAL A 56 -0.64 9.88 3.25
N THR A 57 -0.51 8.56 3.20
CA THR A 57 -1.19 7.74 2.19
C THR A 57 -2.72 7.84 2.30
N TYR A 58 -3.27 7.87 3.52
CA TYR A 58 -4.70 8.04 3.75
C TYR A 58 -5.19 9.42 3.27
N LEU A 59 -4.43 10.48 3.54
CA LEU A 59 -4.73 11.84 3.08
C LEU A 59 -4.66 11.96 1.56
N LEU A 60 -3.65 11.36 0.92
CA LEU A 60 -3.54 11.32 -0.54
C LEU A 60 -4.69 10.54 -1.18
N ARG A 61 -5.07 9.38 -0.60
CA ARG A 61 -6.22 8.61 -1.07
C ARG A 61 -7.53 9.39 -0.98
N ARG A 62 -7.72 10.19 0.08
CA ARG A 62 -8.88 11.09 0.19
C ARG A 62 -8.89 12.18 -0.89
N ARG A 63 -7.72 12.69 -1.30
CA ARG A 63 -7.63 13.69 -2.37
C ARG A 63 -7.92 13.13 -3.76
N VAL A 64 -7.64 11.86 -4.01
CA VAL A 64 -7.99 11.17 -5.27
C VAL A 64 -9.48 10.77 -5.32
N GLY A 65 -10.23 11.00 -4.24
CA GLY A 65 -11.61 10.56 -4.05
C GLY A 65 -12.71 11.44 -4.64
N SER A 66 -12.44 12.36 -5.59
CA SER A 66 -13.54 12.86 -6.41
C SER A 66 -13.83 11.83 -7.50
N THR A 67 -14.79 10.94 -7.24
CA THR A 67 -15.38 10.11 -8.30
C THR A 67 -15.97 11.04 -9.36
N VAL A 68 -15.23 11.22 -10.47
CA VAL A 68 -15.74 11.94 -11.64
C VAL A 68 -16.78 11.04 -12.27
N VAL A 69 -18.07 11.34 -12.04
CA VAL A 69 -19.16 10.72 -12.80
C VAL A 69 -19.09 11.28 -14.22
N PRO A 70 -18.81 10.47 -15.25
CA PRO A 70 -18.77 10.96 -16.62
C PRO A 70 -20.14 11.50 -17.01
N GLU A 71 -20.18 12.63 -17.72
CA GLU A 71 -21.45 13.32 -18.00
C GLU A 71 -22.44 12.47 -18.80
N ARG A 72 -21.95 11.55 -19.61
CA ARG A 72 -22.73 10.53 -20.32
C ARG A 72 -23.48 9.56 -19.41
N MET A 73 -23.05 9.40 -18.16
CA MET A 73 -23.72 8.56 -17.16
C MET A 73 -24.90 9.30 -16.51
N LYS A 74 -24.88 10.64 -16.51
CA LYS A 74 -25.99 11.49 -16.02
C LYS A 74 -27.14 11.59 -17.02
N THR A 75 -26.86 11.47 -18.32
CA THR A 75 -27.88 11.60 -19.39
C THR A 75 -28.83 10.40 -19.50
N GLY A 76 -28.67 9.37 -18.67
CA GLY A 76 -29.62 8.26 -18.61
C GLY A 76 -29.68 7.41 -19.88
N TRP A 77 -28.65 7.45 -20.74
CA TRP A 77 -28.56 6.71 -22.00
C TRP A 77 -28.83 5.19 -21.83
N HIS A 78 -28.42 4.61 -20.71
CA HIS A 78 -28.71 3.21 -20.38
C HIS A 78 -30.20 2.92 -20.14
N ARG A 79 -31.03 3.93 -19.85
CA ARG A 79 -32.50 3.80 -19.68
C ARG A 79 -33.25 3.98 -20.99
N SER A 80 -32.73 4.76 -21.94
CA SER A 80 -33.36 4.95 -23.26
C SER A 80 -33.25 3.73 -24.17
N ALA A 81 -32.25 2.85 -23.96
CA ALA A 81 -32.06 1.64 -24.75
C ALA A 81 -33.01 0.48 -24.39
N ARG A 82 -33.87 0.65 -23.37
CA ARG A 82 -34.84 -0.37 -22.92
C ARG A 82 -36.30 -0.03 -23.28
N ARG A 83 -36.53 0.96 -24.16
CA ARG A 83 -37.84 1.23 -24.75
C ARG A 83 -37.88 0.76 -26.18
#